data_AF-A0A7J2X8N8-F1
#
_entry.id   AF-A0A7J2X8N8-F1
#
_cell.length_a   1.000
_cell.length_b   1.000
_cell.length_c   1.000
_cell.angle_alpha   90.00
_cell.angle_beta   90.00
_cell.angle_gamma   90.00
#
_symmetry.space_group_name_H-M   'P 1'
#
loop_
_entity.id
_entity.type
_entity.pdbx_description
1 polymer ?
#
loop_
_entity_poly.entity_id
_entity_poly.type
_entity_poly.pdbx_seq_one_letter_code
_entity_poly.pdbx_strand_id
1 'polypeptide(L)'
;MNVEDLKKSRLYSEELGIDLSKGEKEIFKWFIASILFGRRISEEIAKRTYRAFERYDILSPEKIIEAGWDELVRILDEGGYVRYDFSTATRLLEICNELLEKHGFLSKLHGSAEDEEDLEKKAFGFQRNRFDNG
;
A
#
# COMPACT_ATOMS: atom_id res chain seq x y z
N MET A 1 -12.97 -10.52 -27.87
CA MET A 1 -12.18 -9.40 -27.31
C MET A 1 -11.11 -9.05 -28.34
N ASN A 2 -11.20 -7.87 -28.98
CA ASN A 2 -10.29 -7.45 -30.04
C ASN A 2 -9.11 -6.66 -29.45
N VAL A 3 -7.91 -6.77 -30.04
CA VAL A 3 -6.69 -6.02 -29.65
C VAL A 3 -6.90 -4.50 -29.72
N GLU A 4 -7.82 -4.05 -30.58
CA GLU A 4 -8.21 -2.63 -30.69
C GLU A 4 -9.02 -2.13 -29.47
N ASP A 5 -9.73 -3.02 -28.76
CA ASP A 5 -10.45 -2.68 -27.53
C ASP A 5 -9.48 -2.56 -26.34
N LEU A 6 -8.42 -3.39 -26.31
CA LEU A 6 -7.35 -3.31 -25.31
C LEU A 6 -6.54 -2.01 -25.40
N LYS A 7 -6.47 -1.37 -26.59
CA LYS A 7 -5.86 -0.04 -26.75
C LYS A 7 -6.72 1.11 -26.24
N LYS A 8 -8.01 0.88 -25.97
CA LYS A 8 -8.96 1.89 -25.45
C LYS A 8 -9.29 1.72 -23.97
N SER A 9 -8.87 0.64 -23.32
CA SER A 9 -9.00 0.51 -21.87
C SER A 9 -8.07 1.51 -21.21
N ARG A 10 -8.61 2.36 -20.33
CA ARG A 10 -7.78 3.22 -19.49
C ARG A 10 -6.85 2.37 -18.64
N LEU A 11 -5.60 2.79 -18.53
CA LEU A 11 -4.64 2.18 -17.62
C LEU A 11 -5.07 2.47 -16.18
N TYR A 12 -4.80 1.56 -15.24
CA TYR A 12 -5.08 1.80 -13.82
C TYR A 12 -4.42 3.07 -13.30
N SER A 13 -3.22 3.41 -13.79
CA SER A 13 -2.58 4.69 -13.47
C SER A 13 -3.43 5.88 -13.90
N GLU A 14 -4.00 5.86 -15.11
CA GLU A 14 -4.87 6.91 -15.61
C GLU A 14 -6.19 7.00 -14.83
N GLU A 15 -6.79 5.86 -14.48
CA GLU A 15 -8.01 5.83 -13.65
C GLU A 15 -7.76 6.33 -12.23
N LEU A 16 -6.55 6.12 -11.72
CA LEU A 16 -6.10 6.65 -10.44
C LEU A 16 -5.57 8.09 -10.54
N GLY A 17 -5.50 8.68 -11.74
CA GLY A 17 -4.96 10.03 -11.95
C GLY A 17 -3.45 10.13 -11.68
N ILE A 18 -2.74 9.01 -11.74
CA ILE A 18 -1.30 8.89 -11.52
C ILE A 18 -0.58 9.12 -12.85
N ASP A 19 0.32 10.10 -12.86
CA ASP A 19 1.11 10.45 -14.04
C ASP A 19 2.60 10.21 -13.79
N LEU A 20 3.06 9.02 -14.19
CA LEU A 20 4.44 8.58 -14.00
C LEU A 20 5.49 9.51 -14.63
N SER A 21 5.10 10.36 -15.59
CA SER A 21 6.03 11.34 -16.20
C SER A 21 6.37 12.51 -15.27
N LYS A 22 5.58 12.75 -14.21
CA LYS A 22 5.76 13.87 -13.28
C LYS A 22 6.75 13.58 -12.14
N GLY A 23 7.43 12.45 -12.17
CA GLY A 23 8.57 12.15 -11.30
C GLY A 23 8.22 11.31 -10.07
N GLU A 24 9.12 11.34 -9.08
CA GLU A 24 9.22 10.35 -8.02
C GLU A 24 7.96 10.20 -7.15
N LYS A 25 7.25 11.31 -6.89
CA LYS A 25 5.98 11.29 -6.13
C LYS A 25 4.93 10.43 -6.83
N GLU A 26 4.81 10.54 -8.14
CA GLU A 26 3.84 9.75 -8.92
C GLU A 26 4.28 8.29 -9.06
N ILE A 27 5.59 8.03 -9.07
CA ILE A 27 6.13 6.66 -9.01
C ILE A 27 5.79 6.01 -7.65
N PHE A 28 5.91 6.74 -6.53
CA PHE A 28 5.53 6.22 -5.22
C PHE A 28 4.03 5.97 -5.11
N LYS A 29 3.21 6.88 -5.63
CA LYS A 29 1.76 6.66 -5.78
C LYS A 29 1.45 5.37 -6.54
N TRP A 30 2.15 5.14 -7.65
CA TRP A 30 1.99 3.90 -8.43
C TRP A 30 2.45 2.66 -7.67
N PHE A 31 3.50 2.77 -6.87
CA PHE A 31 3.96 1.71 -5.99
C PHE A 31 2.92 1.34 -4.91
N ILE A 32 2.28 2.33 -4.27
CA ILE A 32 1.18 2.07 -3.34
C ILE A 32 0.01 1.39 -4.05
N ALA A 33 -0.36 1.89 -5.24
CA ALA A 33 -1.40 1.26 -6.04
C ALA A 33 -1.06 -0.21 -6.36
N SER A 34 0.17 -0.51 -6.77
CA SER A 34 0.58 -1.87 -7.11
C SER A 34 0.54 -2.83 -5.92
N ILE A 35 0.86 -2.37 -4.70
CA ILE A 35 0.66 -3.15 -3.46
C ILE A 35 -0.82 -3.49 -3.26
N LEU A 36 -1.71 -2.51 -3.42
CA LEU A 36 -3.15 -2.69 -3.21
C LEU A 36 -3.79 -3.58 -4.27
N PHE A 37 -3.33 -3.54 -5.53
CA PHE A 37 -3.80 -4.46 -6.58
C PHE A 37 -3.14 -5.84 -6.52
N GLY A 38 -2.01 -5.98 -5.84
CA GLY A 38 -1.20 -7.21 -5.82
C GLY A 38 -1.81 -8.37 -5.02
N ARG A 39 -2.91 -8.15 -4.28
CA ARG A 39 -3.59 -9.19 -3.49
C ARG A 39 -4.82 -9.73 -4.22
N ARG A 40 -5.35 -10.87 -3.74
CA ARG A 40 -6.64 -11.43 -4.18
C ARG A 40 -7.80 -10.58 -3.65
N ILE A 41 -7.97 -9.40 -4.24
CA ILE A 41 -8.96 -8.38 -3.89
C ILE A 41 -9.67 -7.89 -5.16
N SER A 42 -10.87 -7.33 -5.03
CA SER A 42 -11.53 -6.71 -6.17
C SER A 42 -10.86 -5.38 -6.54
N GLU A 43 -10.81 -5.09 -7.83
CA GLU A 43 -10.30 -3.83 -8.38
C GLU A 43 -10.94 -2.59 -7.73
N GLU A 44 -12.27 -2.61 -7.54
CA GLU A 44 -13.02 -1.52 -6.90
C GLU A 44 -12.57 -1.24 -5.47
N ILE A 45 -12.29 -2.28 -4.69
CA ILE A 45 -11.75 -2.14 -3.33
C ILE A 45 -10.36 -1.52 -3.38
N ALA A 46 -9.46 -2.01 -4.23
CA ALA A 46 -8.12 -1.45 -4.36
C ALA A 46 -8.15 0.04 -4.76
N LYS A 47 -8.98 0.40 -5.74
CA LYS A 47 -9.22 1.80 -6.16
C LYS A 47 -9.76 2.65 -5.01
N ARG A 48 -10.80 2.17 -4.30
CA ARG A 48 -11.41 2.89 -3.18
C ARG A 48 -10.42 3.11 -2.05
N THR A 49 -9.62 2.10 -1.70
CA THR A 49 -8.56 2.19 -0.70
C THR A 49 -7.49 3.18 -1.11
N TYR A 50 -7.03 3.14 -2.37
CA TYR A 50 -6.07 4.14 -2.87
C TYR A 50 -6.62 5.57 -2.75
N ARG A 51 -7.88 5.78 -3.11
CA ARG A 51 -8.54 7.09 -2.93
C ARG A 51 -8.68 7.49 -1.47
N ALA A 52 -8.82 6.54 -0.54
CA ALA A 52 -8.78 6.85 0.89
C ALA A 52 -7.39 7.38 1.28
N PHE A 53 -6.32 6.69 0.87
CA PHE A 53 -4.94 7.15 1.11
C PHE A 53 -4.68 8.55 0.55
N GLU A 54 -5.23 8.85 -0.64
CA GLU A 54 -5.18 10.18 -1.23
C GLU A 54 -5.93 11.23 -0.40
N ARG A 55 -7.15 10.92 0.06
CA ARG A 55 -7.96 11.83 0.90
C ARG A 55 -7.27 12.16 2.23
N TYR A 56 -6.56 11.21 2.81
CA TYR A 56 -5.81 11.40 4.06
C TYR A 56 -4.39 11.94 3.86
N ASP A 57 -3.98 12.21 2.61
CA ASP A 57 -2.64 12.71 2.25
C ASP A 57 -1.48 11.82 2.74
N ILE A 58 -1.67 10.50 2.68
CA ILE A 58 -0.67 9.51 3.13
C ILE A 58 0.04 8.78 1.96
N LEU A 59 0.20 9.47 0.83
CA LEU A 59 0.86 8.93 -0.37
C LEU A 59 2.33 9.37 -0.47
N SER A 60 3.05 9.38 0.66
CA SER A 60 4.53 9.49 0.71
C SER A 60 5.10 8.59 1.81
N PRO A 61 6.37 8.16 1.72
CA PRO A 61 7.00 7.34 2.76
C PRO A 61 6.93 7.98 4.15
N GLU A 62 7.21 9.27 4.23
CA GLU A 62 7.21 10.05 5.48
C GLU A 62 5.81 10.09 6.09
N LYS A 63 4.79 10.32 5.25
CA LYS A 63 3.40 10.40 5.69
C LYS A 63 2.84 9.04 6.14
N ILE A 64 3.25 7.95 5.50
CA ILE A 64 2.88 6.60 5.93
C ILE A 64 3.48 6.30 7.32
N ILE A 65 4.74 6.67 7.53
CA ILE A 65 5.40 6.47 8.83
C ILE A 65 4.76 7.37 9.91
N GLU A 66 4.49 8.64 9.58
CA GLU A 66 3.84 9.60 10.48
C GLU A 66 2.44 9.14 10.91
N ALA A 67 1.64 8.60 9.97
CA ALA A 67 0.33 8.04 10.27
C ALA A 67 0.42 6.87 11.26
N GLY A 68 1.44 6.03 11.12
CA GLY A 68 1.64 4.87 11.97
C GLY A 68 0.61 3.76 11.73
N TRP A 69 0.77 2.66 12.45
CA TRP A 69 0.07 1.41 12.14
C TRP A 69 -1.45 1.50 12.34
N ASP A 70 -1.89 2.05 13.46
CA ASP A 70 -3.30 2.10 13.84
C ASP A 70 -4.12 2.96 12.84
N GLU A 71 -3.55 4.06 12.35
CA GLU A 71 -4.20 4.93 11.36
C GLU A 71 -4.23 4.28 9.97
N LEU A 72 -3.15 3.61 9.56
CA LEU A 72 -3.13 2.87 8.30
C LEU A 72 -4.20 1.78 8.27
N VAL A 73 -4.34 1.01 9.35
CA VAL A 73 -5.42 0.01 9.49
C VAL A 73 -6.78 0.67 9.33
N ARG A 74 -7.04 1.77 10.04
CA ARG A 74 -8.30 2.50 9.95
C ARG A 74 -8.62 2.95 8.52
N ILE A 75 -7.63 3.47 7.78
CA ILE A 75 -7.81 3.93 6.40
C ILE A 75 -8.00 2.75 5.44
N LEU A 76 -7.26 1.65 5.64
CA LEU A 76 -7.43 0.41 4.88
C LEU A 76 -8.84 -0.17 5.07
N ASP A 77 -9.35 -0.17 6.29
CA ASP A 77 -10.72 -0.58 6.62
C ASP A 77 -11.79 0.30 5.99
N GLU A 78 -11.60 1.63 6.00
CA GLU A 78 -12.51 2.55 5.30
C GLU A 78 -12.54 2.28 3.79
N GLY A 79 -11.39 1.90 3.22
CA GLY A 79 -11.27 1.42 1.85
C GLY A 79 -11.92 0.05 1.61
N GLY A 80 -12.31 -0.66 2.67
CA GLY A 80 -12.82 -2.03 2.68
C GLY A 80 -11.76 -3.08 2.39
N TYR A 81 -10.52 -2.78 2.73
CA TYR A 81 -9.37 -3.69 2.63
C TYR A 81 -9.24 -4.61 3.86
N VAL A 82 -10.32 -4.79 4.63
CA VAL A 82 -10.43 -5.48 5.93
C VAL A 82 -9.76 -6.85 6.01
N ARG A 83 -9.70 -7.60 4.90
CA ARG A 83 -9.05 -8.93 4.90
C ARG A 83 -7.54 -8.83 5.13
N TYR A 84 -6.94 -7.72 4.73
CA TYR A 84 -5.49 -7.54 4.61
C TYR A 84 -5.03 -6.22 5.24
N ASP A 85 -5.88 -5.54 6.02
CA ASP A 85 -5.61 -4.24 6.63
C ASP A 85 -4.36 -4.28 7.53
N PHE A 86 -4.30 -5.24 8.47
CA PHE A 86 -3.18 -5.40 9.40
C PHE A 86 -1.88 -5.74 8.68
N SER A 87 -1.90 -6.75 7.81
CA SER A 87 -0.70 -7.20 7.10
C SER A 87 -0.19 -6.16 6.10
N THR A 88 -1.10 -5.41 5.47
CA THR A 88 -0.74 -4.32 4.56
C THR A 88 -0.20 -3.11 5.31
N ALA A 89 -0.80 -2.73 6.45
CA ALA A 89 -0.30 -1.64 7.30
C ALA A 89 1.13 -1.93 7.80
N THR A 90 1.37 -3.14 8.32
CA THR A 90 2.72 -3.57 8.76
C THR A 90 3.71 -3.49 7.61
N ARG A 91 3.38 -4.09 6.46
CA ARG A 91 4.26 -4.12 5.30
C ARG A 91 4.58 -2.73 4.76
N LEU A 92 3.60 -1.83 4.71
CA LEU A 92 3.81 -0.46 4.27
C LEU A 92 4.78 0.29 5.18
N LEU A 93 4.65 0.14 6.50
CA LEU A 93 5.58 0.73 7.44
C LEU A 93 6.99 0.16 7.31
N GLU A 94 7.15 -1.15 7.21
CA GLU A 94 8.46 -1.79 7.02
C GLU A 94 9.16 -1.25 5.77
N ILE A 95 8.44 -1.24 4.63
CA ILE A 95 8.95 -0.73 3.36
C ILE A 95 9.33 0.75 3.46
N CYS A 96 8.46 1.59 4.04
CA CYS A 96 8.71 3.02 4.12
C CYS A 96 9.86 3.35 5.09
N ASN A 97 9.97 2.64 6.21
CA ASN A 97 11.13 2.77 7.10
C ASN A 97 12.41 2.34 6.39
N GLU A 98 12.42 1.19 5.69
CA GLU A 98 13.58 0.74 4.93
C GLU A 98 13.97 1.75 3.83
N LEU A 99 12.99 2.33 3.13
CA LEU A 99 13.19 3.37 2.12
C LEU A 99 13.81 4.64 2.71
N LEU A 100 13.43 5.06 3.92
CA LEU A 100 14.02 6.25 4.54
C LEU A 100 15.37 5.97 5.22
N GLU A 101 15.59 4.75 5.73
CA GLU A 101 16.83 4.36 6.43
C GLU A 101 17.97 4.00 5.48
N LYS A 102 17.71 3.23 4.41
CA LYS A 102 18.79 2.65 3.60
C LYS A 102 19.27 3.60 2.50
N HIS A 103 18.39 4.33 1.82
CA HIS A 103 18.72 5.33 0.79
C HIS A 103 17.44 6.06 0.37
N GLY A 104 17.49 7.39 0.25
CA GLY A 104 16.41 8.15 -0.39
C GLY A 104 16.01 7.55 -1.74
N PHE A 105 14.78 7.05 -1.78
CA PHE A 105 14.00 6.61 -2.96
C PHE A 105 14.28 5.26 -3.64
N LEU A 106 13.14 4.74 -4.12
CA LEU A 106 12.69 3.44 -4.69
C LEU A 106 13.61 2.61 -5.62
N SER A 107 14.85 3.01 -5.88
CA SER A 107 15.71 2.34 -6.88
C SER A 107 16.23 0.95 -6.50
N LYS A 108 15.98 0.46 -5.27
CA LYS A 108 16.57 -0.79 -4.75
C LYS A 108 15.58 -1.83 -4.20
N LEU A 109 14.27 -1.58 -4.23
CA LEU A 109 13.30 -2.47 -3.57
C LEU A 109 12.90 -3.65 -4.47
N HIS A 110 13.80 -4.62 -4.66
CA HIS A 110 13.53 -5.89 -5.35
C HIS A 110 13.78 -7.12 -4.45
N GLY A 111 13.88 -6.94 -3.12
CA GLY A 111 14.38 -7.99 -2.22
C GLY A 111 13.39 -8.59 -1.20
N SER A 112 12.38 -7.86 -0.75
CA SER A 112 11.70 -8.21 0.52
C SER A 112 10.23 -8.62 0.34
N ALA A 113 9.99 -9.65 -0.48
CA ALA A 113 8.70 -10.34 -0.53
C ALA A 113 8.84 -11.69 0.18
N GLU A 114 9.09 -11.65 1.49
CA GLU A 114 8.93 -12.84 2.33
C GLU A 114 7.46 -13.07 2.68
N ASP A 115 7.16 -14.34 2.90
CA ASP A 115 5.86 -15.00 2.84
C ASP A 115 4.71 -14.27 3.57
N GLU A 116 3.58 -14.10 2.88
CA GLU A 116 2.38 -13.42 3.40
C GLU A 116 1.79 -14.14 4.63
N GLU A 117 1.92 -15.46 4.67
CA GLU A 117 1.42 -16.31 5.75
C GLU A 117 2.27 -16.21 7.03
N ASP A 118 3.54 -15.80 6.91
CA ASP A 118 4.44 -15.57 8.05
C ASP A 118 4.23 -14.18 8.67
N LEU A 119 3.94 -13.17 7.84
CA LEU A 119 3.65 -11.82 8.30
C LEU A 119 2.31 -11.74 9.05
N GLU A 120 1.28 -12.47 8.61
CA GLU A 120 0.02 -12.56 9.36
C GLU A 120 0.26 -13.17 10.76
N LYS A 121 1.02 -14.26 10.86
CA LYS A 121 1.36 -14.89 12.15
C LYS A 121 2.14 -13.94 13.08
N LYS A 122 3.10 -13.19 12.53
CA LYS A 122 3.86 -12.18 13.29
C LYS A 122 2.98 -11.01 13.75
N ALA A 123 2.07 -10.53 12.91
CA ALA A 123 1.13 -9.46 13.25
C ALA A 123 0.15 -9.89 14.37
N PHE A 124 -0.39 -11.11 14.30
CA PHE A 124 -1.18 -11.68 15.40
C PHE A 124 -0.38 -11.83 16.69
N GLY A 125 0.92 -12.15 16.60
CA GLY A 125 1.82 -12.19 17.76
C GLY A 125 2.08 -10.80 18.39
N PHE A 126 2.20 -9.76 17.56
CA PHE A 126 2.43 -8.38 18.02
C PHE A 126 1.20 -7.78 18.72
N GLN A 127 -0.01 -8.08 18.24
CA GLN A 127 -1.26 -7.62 18.86
C GLN A 127 -1.42 -8.15 20.30
N ARG A 128 -1.01 -9.39 20.57
CA ARG A 128 -1.15 -9.99 21.92
C ARG A 128 -0.27 -9.30 22.97
N ASN A 129 0.92 -8.84 22.60
CA ASN A 129 1.84 -8.13 23.52
C ASN A 129 1.43 -6.68 23.85
N ARG A 130 0.48 -6.07 23.11
CA ARG A 130 -0.03 -4.72 23.42
C ARG A 130 -1.18 -4.71 24.44
N PHE A 131 -1.83 -5.85 24.69
CA PHE A 131 -2.96 -5.96 25.63
C PHE A 131 -2.58 -6.55 27.00
N ASP A 132 -1.35 -7.05 27.18
CA ASP A 132 -0.87 -7.62 28.44
C ASP A 132 -0.08 -6.63 29.34
N ASN A 133 -0.04 -5.34 28.98
CA ASN A 133 0.57 -4.27 29.79
C ASN A 133 -0.45 -3.18 30.17
N GLY A 134 -1.57 -3.60 30.77
CA GLY A 134 -2.57 -2.74 31.41
C GLY A 134 -2.77 -3.13 32.87
#